data_AF-A0A136A2Z9-F1
#
_entry.id   AF-A0A136A2Z9-F1
#
_cell.length_a   1.000
_cell.length_b   1.000
_cell.length_c   1.000
_cell.angle_alpha   90.00
_cell.angle_beta   90.00
_cell.angle_gamma   90.00
#
_symmetry.space_group_name_H-M   'P 1'
#
loop_
_entity.id
_entity.type
_entity.pdbx_description
1 polymer ?
#
loop_
_entity_poly.entity_id
_entity_poly.type
_entity_poly.pdbx_seq_one_letter_code
_entity_poly.pdbx_strand_id
1 'polypeptide(L)'
;MNIDDKITQALEAEAKRLEPMLLDDKGLFSRLLPIYRGGMRRWVWLVNGLTLLTSALMFWTAYEFFSAQLVEQLVFWGVCLIVILQLQVGLKNWLFMEMNRASLAREMKRLEITLMQTKNP
;
A
#
# COMPACT_ATOMS: atom_id res chain seq x y z
N MET A 1 -4.68 -17.11 -41.82
CA MET A 1 -4.19 -16.42 -40.60
C MET A 1 -4.94 -17.03 -39.44
N ASN A 2 -4.27 -17.91 -38.68
CA ASN A 2 -4.95 -18.78 -37.73
C ASN A 2 -5.29 -18.01 -36.45
N ILE A 3 -6.36 -18.39 -35.77
CA ILE A 3 -6.78 -17.77 -34.50
C ILE A 3 -5.65 -17.89 -33.46
N ASP A 4 -4.90 -18.99 -33.50
CA ASP A 4 -3.72 -19.21 -32.65
C ASP A 4 -2.63 -18.15 -32.84
N ASP A 5 -2.37 -17.73 -34.09
CA ASP A 5 -1.37 -16.68 -34.36
C ASP A 5 -1.75 -15.35 -33.69
N LYS A 6 -3.06 -15.05 -33.66
CA LYS A 6 -3.59 -13.84 -33.01
C LYS A 6 -3.57 -13.95 -31.50
N ILE A 7 -3.85 -15.12 -30.94
CA ILE A 7 -3.78 -15.37 -29.50
C ILE A 7 -2.33 -15.27 -29.01
N THR A 8 -1.39 -15.89 -29.74
CA THR A 8 0.05 -15.81 -29.45
C THR A 8 0.56 -14.38 -29.54
N GLN A 9 0.20 -13.63 -30.59
CA GLN A 9 0.57 -12.20 -30.68
C GLN A 9 -0.05 -11.34 -29.57
N ALA A 10 -1.30 -11.59 -29.18
CA ALA A 10 -1.93 -10.88 -28.08
C ALA A 10 -1.25 -11.18 -26.74
N LEU A 11 -0.90 -12.45 -26.49
CA LEU A 11 -0.17 -12.90 -25.31
C LEU A 11 1.25 -12.34 -25.26
N GLU A 12 1.99 -12.37 -26.36
CA GLU A 12 3.34 -11.79 -26.44
C GLU A 12 3.30 -10.27 -26.23
N ALA A 13 2.30 -9.59 -26.81
CA ALA A 13 2.13 -8.16 -26.62
C ALA A 13 1.79 -7.82 -25.15
N GLU A 14 1.01 -8.66 -24.46
CA GLU A 14 0.68 -8.47 -23.05
C GLU A 14 1.86 -8.83 -22.13
N ALA A 15 2.59 -9.91 -22.42
CA ALA A 15 3.81 -10.30 -21.73
C ALA A 15 4.90 -9.21 -21.84
N LYS A 16 5.11 -8.66 -23.04
CA LYS A 16 6.09 -7.59 -23.30
C LYS A 16 5.68 -6.25 -22.68
N ARG A 17 4.37 -6.01 -22.48
CA ARG A 17 3.87 -4.87 -21.67
C ARG A 17 4.12 -5.07 -20.18
N LEU A 18 4.14 -6.32 -19.70
CA LEU A 18 4.34 -6.68 -18.30
C LEU A 18 5.83 -6.89 -17.94
N GLU A 19 6.70 -7.23 -18.88
CA GLU A 19 8.16 -7.33 -18.72
C GLU A 19 8.81 -6.14 -17.96
N PRO A 20 8.54 -4.86 -18.31
CA PRO A 20 9.09 -3.74 -17.56
C PRO A 20 8.51 -3.61 -16.14
N MET A 21 7.34 -4.20 -15.86
CA MET A 21 6.78 -4.31 -14.50
C MET A 21 7.34 -5.50 -13.72
N LEU A 22 7.86 -6.53 -14.41
CA LEU A 22 8.36 -7.78 -13.84
C LEU A 22 9.86 -7.72 -13.49
N LEU A 23 10.64 -6.87 -14.17
CA LEU A 23 12.08 -6.67 -13.96
C LEU A 23 12.43 -5.66 -12.86
N ASP A 24 11.44 -4.98 -12.26
CA ASP A 24 11.68 -3.94 -11.25
C ASP A 24 11.79 -4.53 -9.83
N ASP A 25 12.82 -5.35 -9.59
CA ASP A 25 13.18 -5.86 -8.26
C ASP A 25 13.90 -4.78 -7.40
N LYS A 26 13.43 -3.54 -7.46
CA LYS A 26 14.07 -2.36 -6.83
C LYS A 26 13.58 -2.09 -5.40
N GLY A 27 13.69 -3.06 -4.52
CA GLY A 27 13.53 -2.86 -3.07
C GLY A 27 12.14 -2.44 -2.58
N LEU A 28 11.97 -2.29 -1.26
CA LEU A 28 10.70 -1.94 -0.61
C LEU A 28 10.07 -0.66 -1.20
N PHE A 29 10.89 0.29 -1.62
CA PHE A 29 10.45 1.53 -2.23
C PHE A 29 9.91 1.35 -3.66
N SER A 30 10.46 0.46 -4.51
CA SER A 30 9.83 0.17 -5.81
C SER A 30 8.52 -0.58 -5.70
N ARG A 31 8.31 -1.32 -4.60
CA ARG A 31 7.00 -1.93 -4.31
C ARG A 31 5.99 -0.91 -3.81
N LEU A 32 6.45 0.18 -3.17
CA LEU A 32 5.64 1.29 -2.67
C LEU A 32 5.18 2.26 -3.78
N LEU A 33 6.09 2.69 -4.66
CA LEU A 33 5.80 3.69 -5.71
C LEU A 33 4.59 3.36 -6.61
N PRO A 34 4.34 2.09 -7.02
CA PRO A 34 3.20 1.69 -7.83
C PRO A 34 1.85 1.88 -7.12
N ILE A 35 1.80 1.79 -5.80
CA ILE A 35 0.57 1.96 -5.01
C ILE A 35 0.14 3.44 -5.03
N TYR A 36 1.12 4.35 -5.06
CA TYR A 36 0.90 5.76 -5.33
C TYR A 36 0.55 6.07 -6.79
N ARG A 37 0.57 5.10 -7.72
CA ARG A 37 0.26 5.30 -9.14
C ARG A 37 -0.95 4.50 -9.64
N GLY A 38 -1.47 3.56 -8.86
CA GLY A 38 -2.64 2.74 -9.20
C GLY A 38 -3.99 3.46 -9.04
N GLY A 39 -5.09 2.77 -9.36
CA GLY A 39 -6.47 3.32 -9.29
C GLY A 39 -6.88 3.82 -7.90
N MET A 40 -6.26 3.31 -6.83
CA MET A 40 -6.47 3.74 -5.45
C MET A 40 -5.60 4.93 -5.02
N ARG A 41 -4.88 5.59 -5.94
CA ARG A 41 -3.96 6.70 -5.65
C ARG A 41 -4.58 7.80 -4.80
N ARG A 42 -5.82 8.23 -5.11
CA ARG A 42 -6.51 9.27 -4.34
C ARG A 42 -6.71 8.85 -2.88
N TRP A 43 -7.04 7.59 -2.66
CA TRP A 43 -7.25 7.04 -1.32
C TRP A 43 -5.94 6.95 -0.53
N VAL A 44 -4.86 6.49 -1.17
CA VAL A 44 -3.53 6.41 -0.56
C VAL A 44 -3.01 7.81 -0.18
N TRP A 45 -3.27 8.82 -1.02
CA TRP A 45 -2.94 10.22 -0.70
C TRP A 45 -3.76 10.77 0.46
N LEU A 46 -5.07 10.46 0.53
CA LEU A 46 -5.91 10.84 1.66
C LEU A 46 -5.43 10.19 2.97
N VAL A 47 -5.11 8.89 2.95
CA VAL A 47 -4.59 8.16 4.11
C VAL A 47 -3.23 8.71 4.55
N ASN A 48 -2.35 9.06 3.62
CA ASN A 48 -1.09 9.73 3.96
C ASN A 48 -1.31 11.10 4.60
N GLY A 49 -2.22 11.91 4.04
CA GLY A 49 -2.59 13.20 4.63
C GLY A 49 -3.13 13.04 6.04
N LEU A 50 -4.01 12.06 6.25
CA LEU A 50 -4.54 11.74 7.58
C LEU A 50 -3.47 11.22 8.53
N THR A 51 -2.51 10.43 8.05
CA THR A 51 -1.38 9.97 8.86
C THR A 51 -0.49 11.15 9.26
N LEU A 52 -0.24 12.10 8.37
CA LEU A 52 0.53 13.31 8.67
C LEU A 52 -0.20 14.20 9.70
N LEU A 53 -1.52 14.35 9.55
CA LEU A 53 -2.36 15.11 10.47
C LEU A 53 -2.43 14.48 11.86
N THR A 54 -2.62 13.16 11.94
CA THR A 54 -2.61 12.43 13.21
C THR A 54 -1.22 12.45 13.87
N SER A 55 -0.12 12.42 13.09
CA SER A 55 1.23 12.64 13.63
C SER A 55 1.35 14.02 14.28
N ALA A 56 0.88 15.09 13.61
CA ALA A 56 0.92 16.44 14.17
C ALA A 56 0.09 16.56 15.45
N LEU A 57 -1.13 15.99 15.44
CA LEU A 57 -1.98 15.92 16.64
C LEU A 57 -1.32 15.14 17.77
N MET A 58 -0.59 14.06 17.46
CA MET A 58 0.14 13.29 18.46
C MET A 58 1.16 14.17 19.21
N PHE A 59 1.97 14.96 18.49
CA PHE A 59 2.93 15.88 19.11
C PHE A 59 2.23 16.95 19.96
N TRP A 60 1.10 17.47 19.50
CA TRP A 60 0.31 18.42 20.28
C TRP A 60 -0.22 17.82 21.57
N THR A 61 -0.87 16.65 21.51
CA THR A 61 -1.39 15.97 22.69
C THR A 61 -0.30 15.55 23.67
N ALA A 62 0.89 15.19 23.17
CA ALA A 62 2.04 14.92 24.01
C ALA A 62 2.50 16.18 24.73
N TYR A 63 2.56 17.33 24.05
CA TYR A 63 2.92 18.60 24.67
C TYR A 63 1.95 19.01 25.77
N GLU A 64 0.64 18.94 25.51
CA GLU A 64 -0.41 19.23 26.49
C GLU A 64 -0.37 18.27 27.69
N PHE A 65 -0.04 16.99 27.46
CA PHE A 65 0.16 16.03 28.55
C PHE A 65 1.30 16.43 29.50
N PHE A 66 2.42 16.95 28.97
CA PHE A 66 3.53 17.44 29.81
C PHE A 66 3.25 18.79 30.47
N SER A 67 2.36 19.61 29.89
CA SER A 67 2.02 20.93 30.43
C SER A 67 0.85 20.89 31.44
N ALA A 68 0.14 19.76 31.54
CA ALA A 68 -1.01 19.63 32.44
C ALA A 68 -0.59 19.63 33.92
N GLN A 69 -1.18 20.54 34.70
CA GLN A 69 -0.91 20.68 36.14
C GLN A 69 -1.94 19.93 37.01
N LEU A 70 -3.11 19.62 36.45
CA LEU A 70 -4.20 18.92 37.13
C LEU A 70 -4.23 17.44 36.71
N VAL A 71 -4.43 16.55 37.68
CA VAL A 71 -4.46 15.09 37.44
C VAL A 71 -5.56 14.69 36.45
N GLU A 72 -6.73 15.34 36.50
CA GLU A 72 -7.84 15.08 35.58
C GLU A 72 -7.46 15.38 34.12
N GLN A 73 -6.78 16.51 33.89
CA GLN A 73 -6.30 16.90 32.56
C GLN A 73 -5.18 15.96 32.08
N LEU A 74 -4.31 15.52 32.98
CA LEU A 74 -3.27 14.54 32.69
C LEU A 74 -3.86 13.23 32.17
N VAL A 75 -4.90 12.70 32.84
CA VAL A 75 -5.58 11.47 32.43
C VAL A 75 -6.28 11.66 31.07
N PHE A 76 -6.97 12.77 30.86
CA PHE A 76 -7.65 13.05 29.59
C PHE A 76 -6.67 13.10 28.40
N TRP A 77 -5.58 13.86 28.52
CA TRP A 77 -4.56 13.95 27.48
C TRP A 77 -3.80 12.63 27.30
N GLY A 78 -3.57 11.87 28.37
CA GLY A 78 -2.95 10.55 28.32
C GLY A 78 -3.80 9.54 27.53
N VAL A 79 -5.11 9.50 27.77
CA VAL A 79 -6.04 8.65 27.01
C VAL A 79 -6.10 9.11 25.55
N CYS A 80 -6.18 10.41 25.29
CA CYS A 80 -6.15 10.94 23.92
C CYS A 80 -4.88 10.52 23.17
N LEU A 81 -3.73 10.58 23.82
CA LEU A 81 -2.44 10.18 23.24
C LEU A 81 -2.42 8.69 22.89
N ILE A 82 -2.94 7.82 23.76
CA ILE A 82 -3.06 6.38 23.48
C ILE A 82 -3.98 6.13 22.29
N VAL A 83 -5.13 6.81 22.20
CA VAL A 83 -6.06 6.66 21.08
C VAL A 83 -5.41 7.10 19.76
N ILE A 84 -4.71 8.24 19.76
CA ILE A 84 -4.01 8.74 18.56
C ILE A 84 -2.89 7.77 18.14
N LEU A 85 -2.15 7.19 19.10
CA LEU A 85 -1.16 6.15 18.84
C LEU A 85 -1.78 4.92 18.17
N GLN A 86 -2.91 4.43 18.69
CA GLN A 86 -3.60 3.29 18.10
C GLN A 86 -4.11 3.59 16.68
N LEU A 87 -4.60 4.81 16.44
CA LEU A 87 -4.98 5.27 15.10
C LEU A 87 -3.77 5.28 14.14
N GLN A 88 -2.61 5.78 14.58
CA GLN A 88 -1.35 5.76 13.82
C GLN A 88 -0.93 4.35 13.41
N VAL A 89 -0.96 3.41 14.37
CA VAL A 89 -0.63 2.00 14.11
C VAL A 89 -1.61 1.39 13.12
N GLY A 90 -2.91 1.63 13.30
CA GLY A 90 -3.96 1.14 12.40
C GLY A 90 -3.79 1.65 10.96
N LEU A 91 -3.51 2.95 10.78
CA LEU A 91 -3.30 3.56 9.46
C LEU A 91 -2.09 2.94 8.75
N LYS A 92 -0.97 2.76 9.46
CA LYS A 92 0.21 2.09 8.90
C LYS A 92 -0.09 0.64 8.54
N ASN A 93 -0.75 -0.11 9.42
CA ASN A 93 -1.08 -1.50 9.18
C ASN A 93 -1.96 -1.66 7.93
N TRP A 94 -2.98 -0.81 7.79
CA TRP A 94 -3.83 -0.79 6.59
C TRP A 94 -3.01 -0.50 5.32
N LEU A 95 -2.08 0.46 5.37
CA LEU A 95 -1.20 0.76 4.22
C LEU A 95 -0.34 -0.45 3.84
N PHE A 96 0.24 -1.16 4.81
CA PHE A 96 0.98 -2.40 4.57
C PHE A 96 0.10 -3.53 3.99
N MET A 97 -1.14 -3.67 4.47
CA MET A 97 -2.08 -4.64 3.93
C MET A 97 -2.47 -4.32 2.47
N GLU A 98 -2.68 -3.04 2.15
CA GLU A 98 -2.92 -2.59 0.78
C GLU A 98 -1.74 -2.92 -0.13
N MET A 99 -0.50 -2.71 0.36
CA MET A 99 0.71 -3.11 -0.35
C MET A 99 0.76 -4.61 -0.61
N ASN A 100 0.46 -5.40 0.42
CA ASN A 100 0.47 -6.85 0.32
C ASN A 100 -0.58 -7.34 -0.69
N ARG A 101 -1.80 -6.77 -0.65
CA ARG A 101 -2.85 -7.09 -1.62
C ARG A 101 -2.41 -6.82 -3.06
N ALA A 102 -1.74 -5.68 -3.29
CA ALA A 102 -1.22 -5.34 -4.61
C ALA A 102 -0.07 -6.28 -5.07
N SER A 103 0.79 -6.74 -4.14
CA SER A 103 1.83 -7.72 -4.46
C SER A 103 1.24 -9.08 -4.83
N LEU A 104 0.32 -9.59 -3.99
CA LEU A 104 -0.35 -10.86 -4.22
C LEU A 104 -1.10 -10.88 -5.55
N ALA A 105 -1.76 -9.79 -5.93
CA ALA A 105 -2.44 -9.70 -7.22
C ALA A 105 -1.47 -9.83 -8.42
N ARG A 106 -0.24 -9.30 -8.32
CA ARG A 106 0.79 -9.45 -9.36
C ARG A 106 1.35 -10.87 -9.41
N GLU A 107 1.58 -11.47 -8.25
CA GLU A 107 2.07 -12.85 -8.13
C GLU A 107 1.04 -13.85 -8.70
N MET A 108 -0.26 -13.65 -8.42
CA MET A 108 -1.33 -14.47 -9.00
C MET A 108 -1.37 -14.38 -10.53
N LYS A 109 -1.24 -13.18 -11.12
CA LYS A 109 -1.15 -13.02 -12.58
C LYS A 109 0.09 -13.70 -13.16
N ARG A 110 1.23 -13.66 -12.46
CA ARG A 110 2.45 -14.36 -12.88
C ARG A 110 2.22 -15.87 -12.92
N LEU A 111 1.59 -16.43 -11.89
CA LEU A 111 1.23 -17.86 -11.85
C LEU A 111 0.28 -18.25 -12.97
N GLU A 112 -0.73 -17.42 -13.26
CA GLU A 112 -1.67 -17.64 -14.36
C GLU A 112 -0.95 -17.72 -15.72
N ILE A 113 -0.03 -16.79 -16.02
CA ILE A 113 0.75 -16.79 -17.26
C ILE A 113 1.64 -18.03 -17.36
N THR A 114 2.34 -18.39 -16.28
CA THR A 114 3.20 -19.59 -16.24
C THR A 114 2.41 -20.88 -16.46
N LEU A 115 1.21 -20.98 -15.87
CA LEU A 115 0.32 -22.13 -16.08
C LEU A 115 -0.17 -22.22 -17.53
N MET A 116 -0.52 -21.08 -18.15
CA MET A 116 -0.93 -21.05 -19.56
C MET A 116 0.21 -21.45 -20.51
N GLN A 117 1.44 -20.98 -20.26
CA GLN A 117 2.64 -21.38 -21.02
C GLN A 117 2.97 -22.87 -20.86
N THR A 118 2.76 -23.44 -19.68
CA THR A 118 3.01 -24.87 -19.44
C THR A 118 1.97 -25.76 -20.13
N LYS A 119 0.74 -25.25 -20.37
CA LYS A 119 -0.36 -26.01 -20.96
C LYS A 119 -0.33 -26.06 -22.50
N ASN A 120 0.32 -25.10 -23.15
CA ASN A 120 0.55 -25.10 -24.61
C ASN A 120 2.06 -25.35 -24.88
N PRO A 121 2.51 -26.60 -25.08
CA PRO A 121 3.86 -26.88 -25.57
C PRO A 121 4.07 -26.44 -27.02
#